data_AF-A0A9E6B134-F1
#
_entry.id   AF-A0A9E6B134-F1
#
_cell.length_a   1.000
_cell.length_b   1.000
_cell.length_c   1.000
_cell.angle_alpha   90.00
_cell.angle_beta   90.00
_cell.angle_gamma   90.00
#
_symmetry.space_group_name_H-M   'P 1'
#
loop_
_entity.id
_entity.type
_entity.pdbx_description
1 polymer ?
#
loop_
_entity_poly.entity_id
_entity_poly.type
_entity_poly.pdbx_seq_one_letter_code
_entity_poly.pdbx_strand_id
1 'polypeptide(L)' 'MKTTDAQVRKLMEEMSKHGQIGRAALRADMDRKTARKYVQLGKLPSELKEPRTWRTRENPFEADWDWVVGC' A
#
# COMPACT_ATOMS: atom_id res chain seq x y z
N MET A 1 9.78 -3.08 5.36
CA MET A 1 9.68 -3.48 3.95
C MET A 1 8.41 -2.88 3.36
N LYS A 2 8.50 -2.04 2.32
CA LYS A 2 7.31 -1.48 1.65
C LYS A 2 6.94 -2.37 0.48
N THR A 3 5.70 -2.84 0.41
CA THR A 3 5.21 -3.59 -0.75
C THR A 3 4.88 -2.62 -1.87
N THR A 4 5.51 -2.78 -3.02
CA THR A 4 5.29 -1.93 -4.20
C THR A 4 4.44 -2.64 -5.25
N ASP A 5 3.82 -1.84 -6.12
CA ASP A 5 3.03 -2.35 -7.24
C ASP A 5 3.85 -3.23 -8.19
N ALA A 6 5.13 -2.91 -8.38
CA ALA A 6 6.04 -3.72 -9.18
C ALA A 6 6.28 -5.11 -8.57
N GLN A 7 6.43 -5.19 -7.25
CA GLN A 7 6.57 -6.48 -6.55
C GLN A 7 5.29 -7.31 -6.68
N VAL A 8 4.11 -6.70 -6.55
CA VAL A 8 2.84 -7.42 -6.70
C VAL A 8 2.61 -7.88 -8.14
N ARG A 9 3.00 -7.09 -9.14
CA ARG A 9 2.94 -7.52 -10.55
C ARG A 9 3.84 -8.72 -10.83
N LYS A 10 5.09 -8.65 -10.36
CA LYS A 10 6.05 -9.77 -10.47
C LYS A 10 5.54 -11.02 -9.74
N LEU A 11 4.90 -10.86 -8.58
CA LEU A 11 4.26 -11.96 -7.87
C LEU A 11 3.18 -12.64 -8.72
N MET A 12 2.29 -11.85 -9.35
CA MET A 12 1.22 -12.39 -10.19
C MET A 12 1.76 -13.13 -11.41
N GLU A 13 2.80 -12.59 -12.06
CA GLU A 13 3.48 -13.27 -13.18
C GLU A 13 4.10 -14.60 -12.75
N GLU A 14 4.81 -14.64 -11.62
CA GLU A 14 5.44 -15.86 -11.11
C GLU A 14 4.42 -16.89 -10.60
N MET A 15 3.27 -16.42 -10.08
CA MET A 15 2.13 -17.27 -9.74
C MET A 15 1.54 -17.94 -10.98
N SER A 16 1.39 -17.22 -12.10
CA SER A 16 0.92 -17.79 -13.36
C SER A 16 1.90 -18.82 -13.96
N LYS A 17 3.21 -18.66 -13.73
CA LYS A 17 4.23 -19.61 -14.23
C LYS A 17 4.30 -20.90 -13.43
N HIS A 18 4.30 -20.81 -12.09
CA HIS A 18 4.64 -21.96 -11.24
C HIS A 18 3.54 -22.37 -10.27
N GLY A 19 2.50 -21.55 -10.05
CA GLY A 19 1.41 -21.80 -9.11
C GLY A 19 1.82 -21.86 -7.63
N GLN A 20 3.11 -21.71 -7.32
CA GLN A 20 3.65 -21.87 -5.97
C GLN A 20 3.92 -20.52 -5.30
N ILE A 21 3.04 -20.13 -4.36
CA ILE A 21 3.13 -18.86 -3.61
C ILE A 21 4.50 -18.68 -2.94
N GLY A 22 5.09 -19.76 -2.40
CA GLY A 22 6.40 -19.67 -1.75
C GLY A 22 7.53 -19.27 -2.70
N ARG A 23 7.57 -19.83 -3.92
CA ARG A 23 8.56 -19.48 -4.94
C ARG A 23 8.30 -18.10 -5.54
N ALA A 24 7.04 -17.77 -5.79
CA ALA A 24 6.64 -16.47 -6.29
C ALA A 24 6.99 -15.35 -5.31
N ALA A 25 6.74 -15.55 -4.01
CA ALA A 25 7.08 -14.60 -2.95
C ALA A 25 8.59 -14.34 -2.86
N LEU A 26 9.41 -15.40 -2.91
CA LEU A 26 10.87 -15.28 -2.91
C LEU A 26 11.39 -14.51 -4.12
N ARG A 27 10.85 -14.77 -5.32
CA ARG A 27 11.25 -14.05 -6.55
C ARG A 27 10.77 -12.61 -6.60
N ALA A 28 9.63 -12.34 -5.99
CA ALA A 28 9.05 -11.00 -5.89
C ALA A 28 9.63 -10.19 -4.73
N ASP A 29 10.61 -10.73 -3.99
CA ASP A 29 11.19 -10.14 -2.79
C ASP A 29 10.06 -9.67 -1.87
N MET A 30 9.24 -10.60 -1.38
CA MET A 30 8.18 -10.31 -0.41
C MET A 30 7.92 -11.48 0.52
N ASP A 31 7.40 -11.18 1.71
CA ASP A 31 7.01 -12.22 2.65
C ASP A 31 5.83 -13.06 2.13
N ARG A 32 5.83 -14.36 2.46
CA ARG A 32 4.83 -15.33 1.99
C ARG A 32 3.40 -14.97 2.45
N LYS A 33 3.24 -14.39 3.64
CA LYS A 33 1.93 -13.95 4.15
C LYS A 33 1.40 -12.77 3.35
N THR A 34 2.29 -11.84 3.00
CA THR A 34 1.99 -10.68 2.15
C THR A 34 1.61 -11.13 0.74
N ALA A 35 2.40 -12.03 0.14
CA ALA A 35 2.10 -12.60 -1.16
C ALA A 35 0.72 -13.26 -1.20
N ARG A 36 0.38 -14.07 -0.19
CA ARG A 36 -0.94 -14.71 -0.09
C ARG A 36 -2.07 -13.69 -0.06
N LYS A 37 -1.92 -12.61 0.72
CA LYS A 37 -2.92 -11.54 0.79
C LYS A 37 -3.17 -10.93 -0.59
N TYR A 38 -2.11 -10.58 -1.33
CA TYR A 38 -2.26 -9.96 -2.65
C TYR A 38 -2.80 -10.92 -3.71
N VAL A 39 -2.38 -12.19 -3.71
CA VAL A 39 -2.95 -13.22 -4.60
C VAL A 39 -4.46 -13.37 -4.37
N GLN A 40 -4.90 -13.39 -3.11
CA GLN A 40 -6.32 -13.52 -2.78
C GLN A 40 -7.12 -12.26 -3.13
N LEU A 41 -6.53 -11.06 -2.96
CA LEU A 41 -7.19 -9.80 -3.26
C LEU A 41 -7.23 -9.47 -4.75
N GLY A 42 -6.25 -9.94 -5.53
CA GLY A 42 -6.16 -9.65 -6.97
C GLY A 42 -5.95 -8.17 -7.31
N LYS A 43 -5.58 -7.34 -6.33
CA LYS A 43 -5.45 -5.89 -6.44
C LYS A 43 -4.04 -5.40 -6.12
N LEU A 44 -3.70 -4.21 -6.60
CA LEU A 44 -2.43 -3.57 -6.31
C LEU A 44 -2.44 -2.84 -4.95
N PRO A 45 -1.27 -2.68 -4.30
CA PRO A 45 -1.12 -1.87 -3.10
C PRO A 45 -1.64 -0.43 -3.26
N SER A 46 -1.47 0.17 -4.44
CA SER A 46 -1.98 1.51 -4.76
C SER A 46 -3.52 1.58 -4.77
N GLU A 47 -4.20 0.56 -5.28
CA GLU A 47 -5.67 0.49 -5.32
C GLU A 47 -6.29 0.26 -3.94
N LEU A 48 -5.53 -0.32 -3.01
CA LEU A 48 -5.95 -0.58 -1.63
C LEU A 48 -5.61 0.59 -0.69
N LYS A 49 -4.95 1.63 -1.19
CA LYS A 49 -4.50 2.73 -0.36
C LYS A 49 -5.65 3.69 -0.08
N GLU A 50 -6.32 3.49 1.04
CA GLU A 50 -7.35 4.40 1.53
C GLU A 50 -6.74 5.62 2.26
N PRO A 51 -7.23 6.84 2.00
CA PRO A 51 -6.81 8.02 2.73
C PRO A 51 -7.30 7.92 4.18
N ARG A 52 -6.41 8.18 5.14
CA ARG A 52 -6.78 8.24 6.56
C ARG A 52 -7.48 9.57 6.82
N THR A 53 -8.68 9.52 7.40
CA THR A 53 -9.52 10.70 7.64
C THR A 53 -9.28 11.35 9.00
N TRP A 54 -8.62 10.65 9.93
CA TRP A 54 -8.40 11.15 11.28
C TRP A 54 -7.10 11.93 11.39
N ARG A 55 -7.17 13.06 12.11
CA ARG A 55 -6.01 13.82 12.57
C ARG A 55 -5.69 13.43 14.02
N THR A 56 -4.43 13.17 14.32
CA THR A 56 -3.98 12.84 15.70
C THR A 56 -3.81 14.09 16.57
N ARG A 57 -3.84 15.29 15.97
CA ARG A 57 -3.75 16.58 16.66
C ARG A 57 -4.70 17.58 16.04
N GLU A 58 -5.29 18.42 16.88
CA GLU A 58 -5.95 19.66 16.48
C GLU A 58 -4.95 20.60 15.81
N ASN A 59 -5.44 21.47 14.93
CA ASN A 59 -4.58 22.39 14.18
C ASN A 59 -4.07 23.49 15.13
N PRO A 60 -2.76 23.54 15.45
CA PRO A 60 -2.24 24.52 16.40
C PRO A 60 -2.34 25.97 15.90
N PHE A 61 -2.56 26.17 14.61
CA PHE A 61 -2.68 27.48 13.97
C PHE A 61 -4.13 27.85 13.65
N GLU A 62 -5.12 27.09 14.13
CA GLU A 62 -6.54 27.37 13.82
C GLU A 62 -6.95 28.80 14.20
N ALA A 63 -6.43 29.32 15.32
CA ALA A 63 -6.62 30.72 15.75
C ALA A 63 -5.80 31.74 14.93
N ASP A 64 -4.73 31.29 14.26
CA ASP A 64 -3.86 32.13 13.45
C ASP A 64 -4.32 32.19 11.98
N TRP A 65 -5.37 31.49 11.56
CA TRP A 65 -5.84 31.62 10.17
C TRP A 65 -6.64 32.91 9.94
N ASP A 66 -7.24 33.47 10.99
CA ASP A 66 -8.08 34.68 10.90
C ASP A 66 -7.29 35.91 10.43
N TRP A 67 -5.99 36.02 10.73
CA TRP A 67 -5.16 37.16 10.30
C TRP A 67 -4.69 37.07 8.84
N VAL A 68 -4.76 35.88 8.21
CA VAL A 68 -4.30 35.65 6.83
C VAL A 68 -5.41 35.89 5.80
N VAL A 69 -6.68 35.69 6.18
CA VAL A 69 -7.85 35.82 5.29
C VAL A 69 -8.36 37.28 5.19
N GLY A 70 -7.86 38.18 6.05
CA GLY A 70 -8.32 39.57 6.15
C GLY A 70 -7.55 40.63 5.34
N CYS A 71 -6.80 40.27 4.31
CA CYS A 71 -6.05 41.22 3.45
C CYS A 71 -6.52 41.16 1.99
#